data_AF-A0A8I1I0H9-F1
#
_entry.id   AF-A0A8I1I0H9-F1
#
_cell.length_a   1.000
_cell.length_b   1.000
_cell.length_c   1.000
_cell.angle_alpha   90.00
_cell.angle_beta   90.00
_cell.angle_gamma   90.00
#
_symmetry.space_group_name_H-M   'P 1'
#
loop_
_entity.id
_entity.type
_entity.pdbx_description
1 polymer ?
#
loop_
_entity_poly.entity_id
_entity_poly.type
_entity_poly.pdbx_seq_one_letter_code
_entity_poly.pdbx_strand_id
1 'polypeptide(L)'
;MTDLMIVKRLCDHGYTAIKDNKIRIGSINYYRDIEDEHRRDGLEGAPAIIMRSPEEGRVISSEEFNSYANASGSPIRITKKDLKIRFKGKGAMRFDSEHNFFVYCTTLINRQDKEIPSQTNHLGQFTVEITNPQRFKDMIALELLNKIHDRTIALNGRFDSVSSAMRAVVYQDKSEVDDLGTHLSQLDNSVDIGHCFIKPTSYAPEKEYRFLWLPYHNPSNTGCALPYGFKYIDIEVPGIWSCLSEIQ
;
A
#
# COMPACT_ATOMS: atom_id res chain seq x y z
N MET A 1 12.09 -28.74 -3.82
CA MET A 1 11.82 -27.45 -3.13
C MET A 1 12.45 -26.37 -3.99
N THR A 2 11.66 -25.42 -4.47
CA THR A 2 12.16 -24.25 -5.20
C THR A 2 12.87 -23.34 -4.19
N ASP A 3 14.16 -23.09 -4.41
CA ASP A 3 14.97 -22.17 -3.60
C ASP A 3 14.68 -20.75 -4.10
N LEU A 4 13.81 -20.04 -3.39
CA LEU A 4 13.36 -18.71 -3.77
C LEU A 4 14.19 -17.64 -3.06
N MET A 5 14.44 -16.55 -3.76
CA MET A 5 15.24 -15.41 -3.32
C MET A 5 14.44 -14.12 -3.51
N ILE A 6 14.45 -13.25 -2.49
CA ILE A 6 13.82 -11.93 -2.55
C ILE A 6 14.91 -10.92 -2.87
N VAL A 7 14.78 -10.23 -4.01
CA VAL A 7 15.79 -9.30 -4.49
C VAL A 7 15.21 -7.91 -4.75
N LYS A 8 16.05 -6.89 -4.61
CA LYS A 8 15.74 -5.53 -5.02
C LYS A 8 16.77 -5.06 -6.04
N ARG A 9 16.28 -4.63 -7.20
CA ARG A 9 17.07 -3.83 -8.14
C ARG A 9 17.08 -2.36 -7.75
N LEU A 10 18.24 -1.74 -7.85
CA LEU A 10 18.51 -0.40 -7.37
C LEU A 10 19.32 0.39 -8.40
N CYS A 11 18.95 1.66 -8.56
CA CYS A 11 19.78 2.66 -9.20
C CYS A 11 20.93 3.07 -8.28
N ASP A 12 21.92 3.78 -8.82
CA ASP A 12 23.13 4.19 -8.09
C ASP A 12 22.84 4.92 -6.78
N HIS A 13 21.83 5.80 -6.79
CA HIS A 13 21.41 6.54 -5.59
C HIS A 13 20.78 5.61 -4.55
N GLY A 14 19.92 4.68 -4.97
CA GLY A 14 19.31 3.71 -4.07
C GLY A 14 20.35 2.77 -3.45
N TYR A 15 21.30 2.29 -4.26
CA TYR A 15 22.37 1.41 -3.80
C TYR A 15 23.34 2.12 -2.84
N THR A 16 23.72 3.37 -3.13
CA THR A 16 24.53 4.19 -2.21
C THR A 16 23.80 4.41 -0.88
N ALA A 17 22.49 4.70 -0.91
CA ALA A 17 21.71 4.82 0.32
C ALA A 17 21.77 3.55 1.18
N ILE A 18 21.61 2.35 0.58
CA ILE A 18 21.70 1.09 1.34
C ILE A 18 23.10 0.89 1.94
N LYS A 19 24.16 1.22 1.20
CA LYS A 19 25.54 1.19 1.73
C LYS A 19 25.70 2.08 2.97
N ASP A 20 25.02 3.22 2.98
CA ASP A 20 24.96 4.14 4.11
C ASP A 20 23.90 3.75 5.17
N ASN A 21 23.45 2.50 5.18
CA ASN A 21 22.40 1.97 6.07
C ASN A 21 21.05 2.69 5.94
N LYS A 22 20.69 3.19 4.76
CA LYS A 22 19.41 3.85 4.51
C LYS A 22 18.55 3.05 3.53
N ILE A 23 17.28 2.88 3.87
CA ILE A 23 16.28 2.22 3.03
C ILE A 23 15.22 3.25 2.63
N ARG A 24 15.01 3.41 1.31
CA ARG A 24 13.92 4.22 0.77
C ARG A 24 12.64 3.39 0.75
N ILE A 25 11.62 3.84 1.46
CA ILE A 25 10.31 3.20 1.52
C ILE A 25 9.27 4.12 0.91
N GLY A 26 8.54 3.61 -0.07
CA GLY A 26 7.50 4.36 -0.77
C GLY A 26 6.15 4.25 -0.07
N SER A 27 5.15 4.89 -0.64
CA SER A 27 3.75 4.72 -0.27
C SER A 27 2.99 3.99 -1.37
N ILE A 28 1.91 3.29 -1.02
CA ILE A 28 1.06 2.61 -2.02
C ILE A 28 0.57 3.60 -3.08
N ASN A 29 0.14 4.79 -2.68
CA ASN A 29 -0.32 5.82 -3.63
C ASN A 29 0.82 6.31 -4.53
N TYR A 30 2.05 6.40 -4.01
CA TYR A 30 3.20 6.72 -4.85
C TYR A 30 3.40 5.65 -5.92
N TYR A 31 3.41 4.37 -5.57
CA TYR A 31 3.55 3.28 -6.53
C TYR A 31 2.44 3.25 -7.57
N ARG A 32 1.19 3.56 -7.17
CA ARG A 32 0.06 3.75 -8.08
C ARG A 32 0.34 4.79 -9.17
N ASP A 33 1.00 5.89 -8.80
CA ASP A 33 1.22 7.04 -9.68
C ASP A 33 2.49 6.93 -10.54
N ILE A 34 3.51 6.19 -10.09
CA ILE A 34 4.83 6.12 -10.75
C ILE A 34 5.10 4.85 -11.57
N GLU A 35 4.30 3.80 -11.43
CA GLU A 35 4.45 2.60 -12.24
C GLU A 35 3.96 2.87 -13.68
N ASP A 36 4.93 3.03 -14.60
CA ASP A 36 4.80 3.13 -16.06
C ASP A 36 3.63 4.04 -16.48
N GLU A 37 3.93 5.28 -16.91
CA GLU A 37 2.91 6.28 -17.32
C GLU A 37 1.87 5.73 -18.32
N HIS A 38 2.22 4.64 -19.03
CA HIS A 38 1.36 3.91 -19.96
C HIS A 38 0.55 2.75 -19.35
N ARG A 39 0.97 2.15 -18.22
CA ARG A 39 0.28 1.02 -17.59
C ARG A 39 -0.57 1.39 -16.38
N ARG A 40 -0.20 2.45 -15.63
CA ARG A 40 -0.89 3.01 -14.45
C ARG A 40 -1.78 1.99 -13.73
N ASP A 41 -1.26 1.33 -12.70
CA ASP A 41 -2.09 0.45 -11.86
C ASP A 41 -3.05 1.27 -10.98
N GLY A 42 -4.10 1.84 -11.59
CA GLY A 42 -5.11 2.63 -10.89
C GLY A 42 -5.89 1.86 -9.81
N LEU A 43 -5.69 0.55 -9.71
CA LEU A 43 -6.29 -0.34 -8.71
C LEU A 43 -5.27 -0.80 -7.64
N GLU A 44 -4.06 -0.25 -7.63
CA GLU A 44 -3.04 -0.49 -6.62
C GLU A 44 -3.58 -0.14 -5.21
N GLY A 45 -3.43 -1.02 -4.22
CA GLY A 45 -4.08 -0.90 -2.90
C GLY A 45 -5.50 -1.49 -2.81
N ALA A 46 -6.37 -0.88 -2.02
CA ALA A 46 -7.75 -1.36 -1.80
C ALA A 46 -8.66 -1.10 -3.02
N PRO A 47 -9.66 -1.95 -3.28
CA PRO A 47 -10.58 -1.77 -4.40
C PRO A 47 -11.43 -0.51 -4.23
N ALA A 48 -11.87 0.05 -5.36
CA ALA A 48 -12.86 1.12 -5.35
C ALA A 48 -14.22 0.59 -4.85
N ILE A 49 -14.93 1.45 -4.12
CA ILE A 49 -16.26 1.17 -3.60
C ILE A 49 -17.28 1.91 -4.47
N ILE A 50 -18.29 1.19 -4.96
CA ILE A 50 -19.30 1.73 -5.87
C ILE A 50 -20.65 1.81 -5.15
N MET A 51 -21.22 3.00 -5.14
CA MET A 51 -22.56 3.28 -4.64
C MET A 51 -23.51 3.43 -5.83
N ARG A 52 -24.44 2.49 -6.02
CA ARG A 52 -25.28 2.44 -7.24
C ARG A 52 -26.67 3.03 -7.02
N SER A 53 -27.13 3.91 -7.90
CA SER A 53 -28.52 4.35 -7.93
C SER A 53 -29.31 3.56 -8.98
N PRO A 54 -30.02 2.48 -8.59
CA PRO A 54 -30.78 1.67 -9.55
C PRO A 54 -31.98 2.40 -10.15
N GLU A 55 -32.46 3.45 -9.47
CA GLU A 55 -33.59 4.28 -9.87
C GLU A 55 -33.23 5.77 -9.91
N GLU A 56 -34.00 6.54 -10.68
CA GLU A 56 -33.91 7.99 -10.70
C GLU A 56 -34.45 8.56 -9.39
N GLY A 57 -33.79 9.59 -8.87
CA GLY A 57 -34.27 10.31 -7.69
C GLY A 57 -33.84 9.72 -6.36
N ARG A 58 -33.04 8.63 -6.31
CA ARG A 58 -32.46 8.11 -5.06
C ARG A 58 -31.80 9.24 -4.30
N VAL A 59 -32.18 9.37 -3.03
CA VAL A 59 -31.62 10.37 -2.12
C VAL A 59 -30.74 9.67 -1.11
N ILE A 60 -29.51 10.16 -0.98
CA ILE A 60 -28.47 9.63 -0.12
C ILE A 60 -28.25 10.61 1.02
N SER A 61 -28.26 10.09 2.25
CA SER A 61 -28.04 10.87 3.46
C SER A 61 -26.56 11.21 3.63
N SER A 62 -26.28 12.23 4.45
CA SER A 62 -24.92 12.55 4.87
C SER A 62 -24.23 11.37 5.57
N GLU A 63 -24.96 10.60 6.38
CA GLU A 63 -24.47 9.41 7.09
C GLU A 63 -24.09 8.29 6.11
N GLU A 64 -24.93 8.04 5.11
CA GLU A 64 -24.68 7.04 4.08
C GLU A 64 -23.50 7.45 3.18
N PHE A 65 -23.40 8.71 2.77
CA PHE A 65 -22.21 9.18 2.04
C PHE A 65 -20.94 9.01 2.87
N ASN A 66 -20.98 9.42 4.15
CA ASN A 66 -19.82 9.36 5.03
C ASN A 66 -19.38 7.91 5.32
N SER A 67 -20.28 6.93 5.29
CA SER A 67 -19.90 5.54 5.49
C SER A 67 -19.07 4.99 4.32
N TYR A 68 -19.48 5.28 3.08
CA TYR A 68 -18.71 4.94 1.87
C TYR A 68 -17.38 5.71 1.80
N ALA A 69 -17.40 7.01 2.13
CA ALA A 69 -16.20 7.83 2.19
C ALA A 69 -15.21 7.35 3.28
N ASN A 70 -15.72 6.84 4.40
CA ASN A 70 -14.88 6.27 5.46
C ASN A 70 -14.28 4.93 5.06
N ALA A 71 -15.08 4.03 4.46
CA ALA A 71 -14.63 2.73 4.01
C ALA A 71 -13.53 2.84 2.92
N SER A 72 -13.61 3.83 2.05
CA SER A 72 -12.59 4.13 1.03
C SER A 72 -11.35 4.82 1.60
N GLY A 73 -11.36 5.27 2.86
CA GLY A 73 -10.27 6.02 3.47
C GLY A 73 -10.23 7.50 3.09
N SER A 74 -11.22 7.99 2.32
CA SER A 74 -11.28 9.39 1.89
C SER A 74 -11.36 10.33 3.11
N PRO A 75 -10.78 11.54 3.08
CA PRO A 75 -10.97 12.54 4.12
C PRO A 75 -12.23 13.39 3.90
N ILE A 76 -12.91 13.25 2.74
CA ILE A 76 -14.06 14.08 2.39
C ILE A 76 -15.28 13.65 3.23
N ARG A 77 -15.87 14.61 3.95
CA ARG A 77 -17.03 14.36 4.81
C ARG A 77 -18.12 15.41 4.59
N ILE A 78 -19.38 14.96 4.58
CA ILE A 78 -20.55 15.84 4.69
C ILE A 78 -20.80 16.09 6.17
N THR A 79 -20.51 17.30 6.64
CA THR A 79 -20.64 17.69 8.05
C THR A 79 -22.06 18.18 8.42
N LYS A 80 -22.82 18.66 7.44
CA LYS A 80 -24.21 19.09 7.61
C LYS A 80 -25.16 17.90 7.48
N LYS A 81 -25.79 17.49 8.58
CA LYS A 81 -26.63 16.28 8.63
C LYS A 81 -27.81 16.31 7.66
N ASP A 82 -28.35 17.50 7.42
CA ASP A 82 -29.49 17.78 6.54
C ASP A 82 -29.13 17.84 5.05
N LEU A 83 -27.84 17.89 4.71
CA LEU A 83 -27.39 17.84 3.32
C LEU A 83 -27.58 16.43 2.77
N LYS A 84 -28.20 16.35 1.59
CA LYS A 84 -28.48 15.10 0.89
C LYS A 84 -27.99 15.17 -0.54
N ILE A 85 -27.52 14.05 -1.06
CA ILE A 85 -27.15 13.90 -2.47
C ILE A 85 -28.33 13.23 -3.19
N ARG A 86 -28.76 13.78 -4.33
CA ARG A 86 -29.82 13.19 -5.15
C ARG A 86 -29.27 12.78 -6.51
N PHE A 87 -29.42 11.52 -6.86
CA PHE A 87 -29.16 11.03 -8.21
C PHE A 87 -30.25 11.53 -9.15
N LYS A 88 -29.86 12.23 -10.23
CA LYS A 88 -30.79 12.74 -11.26
C LYS A 88 -31.18 11.68 -12.29
N GLY A 89 -30.69 10.45 -12.16
CA GLY A 89 -30.94 9.33 -13.06
C GLY A 89 -30.30 8.07 -12.52
N LYS A 90 -30.41 6.98 -13.27
CA LYS A 90 -29.64 5.76 -12.98
C LYS A 90 -28.15 6.06 -13.10
N GLY A 91 -27.36 5.65 -12.13
CA GLY A 91 -25.94 5.97 -12.11
C GLY A 91 -25.19 5.33 -10.96
N ALA A 92 -23.93 5.69 -10.81
CA ALA A 92 -23.11 5.24 -9.70
C ALA A 92 -22.16 6.35 -9.25
N MET A 93 -21.86 6.38 -7.95
CA MET A 93 -20.77 7.17 -7.39
C MET A 93 -19.64 6.22 -7.03
N ARG A 94 -18.45 6.53 -7.52
CA ARG A 94 -17.23 5.76 -7.30
C ARG A 94 -16.38 6.43 -6.24
N PHE A 95 -15.97 5.64 -5.24
CA PHE A 95 -15.04 6.05 -4.19
C PHE A 95 -13.75 5.25 -4.38
N ASP A 96 -12.75 5.88 -5.01
CA ASP A 96 -11.42 5.27 -5.12
C ASP A 96 -10.77 5.18 -3.74
N SER A 97 -9.98 4.12 -3.51
CA SER A 97 -9.33 3.96 -2.22
C SER A 97 -8.22 4.99 -2.04
N GLU A 98 -8.31 5.73 -0.93
CA GLU A 98 -7.31 6.68 -0.47
C GLU A 98 -6.45 6.12 0.69
N HIS A 99 -6.63 4.85 1.05
CA HIS A 99 -5.80 4.16 2.05
C HIS A 99 -4.33 4.17 1.61
N ASN A 100 -3.49 4.83 2.39
CA ASN A 100 -2.08 5.02 2.05
C ASN A 100 -1.17 4.48 3.15
N PHE A 101 -0.27 3.56 2.80
CA PHE A 101 0.61 2.84 3.71
C PHE A 101 2.04 2.79 3.18
N PHE A 102 3.00 2.52 4.06
CA PHE A 102 4.38 2.32 3.66
C PHE A 102 4.54 0.97 2.96
N VAL A 103 5.17 0.97 1.80
CA VAL A 103 5.42 -0.24 1.04
C VAL A 103 6.84 -0.25 0.47
N TYR A 104 7.47 -1.41 0.49
CA TYR A 104 8.74 -1.68 -0.14
C TYR A 104 8.60 -2.89 -1.08
N CYS A 105 8.61 -2.58 -2.37
CA CYS A 105 8.41 -3.56 -3.44
C CYS A 105 9.74 -4.19 -3.84
N THR A 106 9.77 -5.51 -3.93
CA THR A 106 10.92 -6.34 -4.30
C THR A 106 10.49 -7.38 -5.33
N THR A 107 11.39 -8.23 -5.79
CA THR A 107 11.12 -9.27 -6.77
C THR A 107 11.46 -10.63 -6.19
N LEU A 108 10.59 -11.61 -6.38
CA LEU A 108 10.81 -13.00 -6.01
C LEU A 108 11.34 -13.77 -7.23
N ILE A 109 12.54 -14.31 -7.11
CA ILE A 109 13.17 -15.11 -8.17
C ILE A 109 13.60 -16.47 -7.65
N ASN A 110 13.75 -17.43 -8.56
CA ASN A 110 14.39 -18.70 -8.23
C ASN A 110 15.90 -18.49 -8.22
N ARG A 111 16.59 -18.92 -7.15
CA ARG A 111 18.04 -18.79 -7.01
C ARG A 111 18.79 -19.50 -8.12
N GLN A 112 18.23 -20.59 -8.67
CA GLN A 112 18.85 -21.36 -9.76
C GLN A 112 18.79 -20.64 -11.11
N ASP A 113 17.70 -19.91 -11.36
CA ASP A 113 17.51 -19.23 -12.64
C ASP A 113 18.47 -18.04 -12.75
N LYS A 114 18.81 -17.39 -11.63
CA LYS A 114 19.63 -16.15 -11.52
C LYS A 114 19.19 -14.98 -12.41
N GLU A 115 18.20 -15.19 -13.26
CA GLU A 115 17.64 -14.19 -14.15
C GLU A 115 16.60 -13.37 -13.40
N ILE A 116 16.93 -12.10 -13.21
CA ILE A 116 15.98 -11.11 -12.71
C ILE A 116 15.12 -10.68 -13.90
N PRO A 117 13.77 -10.65 -13.76
CA PRO A 117 12.87 -10.26 -14.83
C PRO A 117 13.29 -8.95 -15.49
N SER A 118 13.39 -8.94 -16.82
CA SER A 118 13.83 -7.77 -17.59
C SER A 118 12.91 -6.56 -17.41
N GLN A 119 11.65 -6.80 -17.04
CA GLN A 119 10.67 -5.77 -16.67
C GLN A 119 11.16 -4.90 -15.50
N THR A 120 12.07 -5.40 -14.66
CA THR A 120 12.65 -4.66 -13.54
C THR A 120 13.92 -3.88 -13.89
N ASN A 121 14.41 -3.97 -15.14
CA ASN A 121 15.66 -3.31 -15.55
C ASN A 121 15.63 -1.79 -15.38
N HIS A 122 14.45 -1.18 -15.52
CA HIS A 122 14.26 0.27 -15.32
C HIS A 122 14.52 0.71 -13.87
N LEU A 123 14.54 -0.22 -12.91
CA LEU A 123 14.81 0.07 -11.50
C LEU A 123 16.31 0.25 -11.19
N GLY A 124 17.19 -0.20 -12.08
CA GLY A 124 18.64 0.01 -11.99
C GLY A 124 19.50 -1.24 -12.17
N GLN A 125 20.81 -1.08 -12.01
CA GLN A 125 21.82 -2.10 -12.33
C GLN A 125 22.27 -2.93 -11.12
N PHE A 126 22.16 -2.38 -9.91
CA PHE A 126 22.60 -3.07 -8.70
C PHE A 126 21.51 -3.98 -8.17
N THR A 127 21.90 -5.13 -7.62
CA THR A 127 20.95 -6.08 -7.03
C THR A 127 21.38 -6.43 -5.61
N VAL A 128 20.42 -6.31 -4.68
CA VAL A 128 20.59 -6.73 -3.28
C VAL A 128 19.57 -7.80 -2.96
N GLU A 129 20.01 -8.89 -2.35
CA GLU A 129 19.18 -9.94 -1.77
C GLU A 129 18.74 -9.54 -0.36
N ILE A 130 17.49 -9.84 -0.01
CA ILE A 130 17.01 -9.85 1.38
C ILE A 130 17.13 -11.28 1.91
N THR A 131 18.21 -11.56 2.64
CA THR A 131 18.55 -12.90 3.13
C THR A 131 17.73 -13.31 4.37
N ASN A 132 17.23 -12.33 5.13
CA ASN A 132 16.34 -12.56 6.25
C ASN A 132 15.15 -11.59 6.21
N PRO A 133 14.06 -11.95 5.50
CA PRO A 133 12.91 -11.09 5.29
C PRO A 133 12.23 -10.65 6.59
N GLN A 134 12.14 -11.56 7.57
CA GLN A 134 11.51 -11.27 8.85
C GLN A 134 12.31 -10.21 9.62
N ARG A 135 13.63 -10.39 9.71
CA ARG A 135 14.52 -9.39 10.34
C ARG A 135 14.48 -8.05 9.61
N PHE A 136 14.52 -8.05 8.27
CA PHE A 136 14.42 -6.85 7.46
C PHE A 136 13.13 -6.07 7.77
N LYS A 137 11.99 -6.77 7.78
CA LYS A 137 10.67 -6.22 8.12
C LYS A 137 10.66 -5.59 9.52
N ASP A 138 11.18 -6.30 10.50
CA ASP A 138 11.12 -5.88 11.91
C ASP A 138 12.06 -4.69 12.20
N MET A 139 13.26 -4.68 11.60
CA MET A 139 14.21 -3.57 11.72
C MET A 139 13.62 -2.26 11.17
N ILE A 140 12.96 -2.32 10.01
CA ILE A 140 12.30 -1.16 9.44
C ILE A 140 11.11 -0.71 10.29
N ALA A 141 10.32 -1.65 10.81
CA ALA A 141 9.16 -1.33 11.65
C ALA A 141 9.57 -0.53 12.89
N LEU A 142 10.69 -0.92 13.51
CA LEU A 142 11.27 -0.21 14.66
C LEU A 142 11.67 1.22 14.30
N GLU A 143 12.38 1.42 13.19
CA GLU A 143 12.84 2.76 12.80
C GLU A 143 11.72 3.67 12.29
N LEU A 144 10.67 3.08 11.69
CA LEU A 144 9.43 3.80 11.39
C LEU A 144 8.76 4.31 12.66
N LEU A 145 8.64 3.47 13.69
CA LEU A 145 8.06 3.84 14.99
C LEU A 145 8.82 5.03 15.60
N ASN A 146 10.16 4.98 15.59
CA ASN A 146 11.01 6.07 16.07
C ASN A 146 10.75 7.37 15.30
N LYS A 147 10.79 7.33 13.96
CA LYS A 147 10.56 8.54 13.12
C LYS A 147 9.18 9.16 13.32
N ILE A 148 8.15 8.35 13.53
CA ILE A 148 6.80 8.83 13.79
C ILE A 148 6.72 9.49 15.18
N HIS A 149 7.31 8.87 16.21
CA HIS A 149 7.39 9.45 17.56
C HIS A 149 8.16 10.78 17.60
N ASP A 150 9.25 10.87 16.83
CA ASP A 150 10.03 12.10 16.65
C ASP A 150 9.33 13.13 15.75
N ARG A 151 8.08 12.84 15.33
CA ARG A 151 7.23 13.70 14.49
C ARG A 151 7.86 14.10 13.16
N THR A 152 8.80 13.30 12.66
CA THR A 152 9.39 13.49 11.32
C THR A 152 8.39 13.12 10.23
N ILE A 153 7.45 12.22 10.55
CA ILE A 153 6.34 11.84 9.69
C ILE A 153 5.05 12.30 10.36
N ALA A 154 4.35 13.25 9.74
CA ALA A 154 3.05 13.69 10.22
C ALA A 154 2.00 12.63 9.89
N LEU A 155 1.35 12.07 10.91
CA LEU A 155 0.20 11.18 10.76
C LEU A 155 -1.06 11.85 11.30
N ASN A 156 -2.19 11.55 10.69
CA ASN A 156 -3.49 11.93 11.23
C ASN A 156 -3.88 10.94 12.33
N GLY A 157 -4.24 11.46 13.51
CA GLY A 157 -4.74 10.66 14.63
C GLY A 157 -3.70 10.35 15.70
N ARG A 158 -4.07 9.45 16.63
CA ARG A 158 -3.15 8.90 17.64
C ARG A 158 -2.51 7.65 17.06
N PHE A 159 -1.27 7.38 17.47
CA PHE A 159 -0.47 6.26 16.98
C PHE A 159 0.52 5.87 18.09
N ASP A 160 0.80 4.57 18.22
CA ASP A 160 1.75 4.04 19.20
C ASP A 160 2.52 2.79 18.73
N SER A 161 2.28 2.33 17.49
CA SER A 161 2.79 1.04 17.03
C SER A 161 2.74 0.86 15.52
N VAL A 162 3.71 0.12 14.95
CA VAL A 162 3.75 -0.20 13.52
C VAL A 162 3.42 -1.69 13.33
N SER A 163 2.27 -1.97 12.74
CA SER A 163 1.95 -3.31 12.23
C SER A 163 2.69 -3.55 10.91
N SER A 164 3.06 -4.80 10.63
CA SER A 164 3.80 -5.13 9.40
C SER A 164 3.39 -6.47 8.80
N ALA A 165 3.41 -6.54 7.47
CA ALA A 165 3.12 -7.74 6.70
C ALA A 165 4.11 -7.88 5.53
N MET A 166 4.36 -9.12 5.11
CA MET A 166 5.19 -9.39 3.93
C MET A 166 4.70 -10.65 3.21
N ARG A 167 4.63 -10.61 1.88
CA ARG A 167 4.25 -11.77 1.04
C ARG A 167 4.47 -11.48 -0.44
N ALA A 168 4.46 -12.56 -1.23
CA ALA A 168 4.40 -12.48 -2.68
C ALA A 168 3.07 -11.85 -3.12
N VAL A 169 3.11 -11.07 -4.19
CA VAL A 169 1.92 -10.50 -4.82
C VAL A 169 1.14 -11.62 -5.54
N VAL A 170 -0.17 -11.61 -5.37
CA VAL A 170 -1.11 -12.47 -6.08
C VAL A 170 -1.58 -11.72 -7.32
N TYR A 171 -1.42 -12.35 -8.49
CA TYR A 171 -1.83 -11.75 -9.75
C TYR A 171 -3.25 -12.18 -10.10
N GLN A 172 -4.18 -11.26 -9.87
CA GLN A 172 -5.59 -11.44 -10.20
C GLN A 172 -6.22 -10.07 -10.40
N ASP A 173 -7.13 -9.97 -11.36
CA ASP A 173 -7.82 -8.72 -11.63
C ASP A 173 -8.80 -8.42 -10.48
N LYS A 174 -8.68 -7.23 -9.89
CA LYS A 174 -9.55 -6.81 -8.79
C LYS A 174 -10.92 -6.45 -9.37
N SER A 175 -11.97 -7.07 -8.82
CA SER A 175 -13.34 -6.61 -9.04
C SER A 175 -13.63 -5.40 -8.16
N GLU A 176 -14.41 -4.45 -8.68
CA GLU A 176 -15.00 -3.38 -7.88
C GLU A 176 -15.93 -3.96 -6.81
N VAL A 177 -16.03 -3.28 -5.67
CA VAL A 177 -16.96 -3.68 -4.60
C VAL A 177 -18.25 -2.89 -4.79
N ASP A 178 -19.28 -3.57 -5.29
CA ASP A 178 -20.61 -3.03 -5.49
C ASP A 178 -21.41 -2.99 -4.19
N ASP A 179 -22.09 -1.86 -3.95
CA ASP A 179 -23.06 -1.58 -2.88
C ASP A 179 -22.75 -2.33 -1.57
N LEU A 180 -22.24 -1.59 -0.58
CA LEU A 180 -22.04 -2.04 0.81
C LEU A 180 -23.34 -2.49 1.54
N GLY A 181 -24.44 -2.67 0.80
CA GLY A 181 -25.85 -2.76 1.16
C GLY A 181 -26.29 -3.86 2.12
N THR A 182 -25.37 -4.56 2.77
CA THR A 182 -25.69 -5.49 3.87
C THR A 182 -24.59 -5.64 4.93
N HIS A 183 -23.41 -5.02 4.76
CA HIS A 183 -22.26 -5.24 5.64
C HIS A 183 -21.69 -3.96 6.29
N LEU A 184 -22.38 -2.82 6.19
CA LEU A 184 -21.98 -1.56 6.84
C LEU A 184 -21.84 -1.68 8.37
N SER A 185 -22.55 -2.62 9.01
CA SER A 185 -22.45 -2.91 10.45
C SER A 185 -21.33 -3.87 10.83
N GLN A 186 -20.63 -4.45 9.85
CA GLN A 186 -19.54 -5.43 10.03
C GLN A 186 -18.19 -4.92 9.53
N LEU A 187 -18.14 -3.77 8.87
CA LEU A 187 -16.90 -3.03 8.70
C LEU A 187 -16.56 -2.38 10.04
N ASP A 188 -16.06 -3.21 10.96
CA ASP A 188 -15.06 -2.75 11.91
C ASP A 188 -14.04 -1.92 11.11
N ASN A 189 -13.53 -0.84 11.68
CA ASN A 189 -12.58 0.07 11.03
C ASN A 189 -11.23 -0.61 10.60
N SER A 190 -11.20 -1.94 10.48
CA SER A 190 -10.16 -2.74 9.88
C SER A 190 -10.10 -2.52 8.36
N VAL A 191 -8.93 -2.10 7.89
CA VAL A 191 -8.58 -2.12 6.47
C VAL A 191 -8.08 -3.53 6.15
N ASP A 192 -8.69 -4.19 5.16
CA ASP A 192 -8.13 -5.45 4.64
C ASP A 192 -6.87 -5.15 3.82
N ILE A 193 -5.72 -5.26 4.47
CA ILE A 193 -4.40 -5.17 3.83
C ILE A 193 -4.17 -6.30 2.81
N GLY A 194 -5.06 -7.31 2.79
CA GLY A 194 -5.31 -8.29 1.74
C GLY A 194 -5.07 -7.75 0.33
N HIS A 195 -5.75 -6.66 0.02
CA HIS A 195 -5.76 -6.05 -1.31
C HIS A 195 -4.46 -5.34 -1.69
N CYS A 196 -3.62 -5.00 -0.72
CA CYS A 196 -2.31 -4.37 -0.94
C CYS A 196 -1.25 -5.35 -1.50
N PHE A 197 -1.62 -6.60 -1.76
CA PHE A 197 -0.73 -7.62 -2.32
C PHE A 197 -1.40 -8.34 -3.49
N ILE A 198 -2.31 -7.64 -4.16
CA ILE A 198 -2.94 -8.08 -5.39
C ILE A 198 -2.61 -7.06 -6.48
N LYS A 199 -2.16 -7.54 -7.63
CA LYS A 199 -1.96 -6.75 -8.85
C LYS A 199 -2.68 -7.38 -10.05
N PRO A 200 -3.01 -6.62 -11.10
CA PRO A 200 -3.58 -7.17 -12.33
C PRO A 200 -2.67 -8.22 -12.97
N THR A 201 -3.26 -9.18 -13.67
CA THR A 201 -2.53 -10.31 -14.25
C THR A 201 -1.43 -9.89 -15.23
N SER A 202 -1.60 -8.73 -15.89
CA SER A 202 -0.61 -8.13 -16.79
C SER A 202 0.75 -7.81 -16.12
N TYR A 203 0.78 -7.68 -14.80
CA TYR A 203 2.00 -7.41 -14.01
C TYR A 203 2.70 -8.68 -13.53
N ALA A 204 2.14 -9.88 -13.78
CA ALA A 204 2.71 -11.16 -13.36
C ALA A 204 4.21 -11.37 -13.68
N PRO A 205 4.75 -10.88 -14.81
CA PRO A 205 6.18 -10.97 -15.09
C PRO A 205 7.09 -10.28 -14.07
N GLU A 206 6.59 -9.31 -13.29
CA GLU A 206 7.36 -8.60 -12.27
C GLU A 206 7.69 -9.48 -11.07
N LYS A 207 6.93 -10.55 -10.84
CA LYS A 207 7.10 -11.49 -9.72
C LYS A 207 7.28 -10.78 -8.38
N GLU A 208 6.55 -9.69 -8.17
CA GLU A 208 6.69 -8.80 -7.03
C GLU A 208 6.47 -9.50 -5.67
N TYR A 209 7.29 -9.11 -4.70
CA TYR A 209 7.16 -9.43 -3.29
C TYR A 209 7.14 -8.12 -2.50
N ARG A 210 6.20 -7.96 -1.58
CA ARG A 210 6.00 -6.71 -0.85
C ARG A 210 6.30 -6.86 0.62
N PHE A 211 6.86 -5.81 1.18
CA PHE A 211 6.85 -5.52 2.60
C PHE A 211 5.93 -4.31 2.81
N LEU A 212 5.03 -4.41 3.78
CA LEU A 212 4.04 -3.40 4.11
C LEU A 212 4.19 -3.03 5.59
N TRP A 213 4.18 -1.74 5.89
CA TRP A 213 4.12 -1.23 7.26
C TRP A 213 2.94 -0.27 7.41
N LEU A 214 2.14 -0.55 8.43
CA LEU A 214 0.91 0.15 8.75
C LEU A 214 1.07 0.81 10.13
N PRO A 215 1.15 2.14 10.17
CA PRO A 215 1.02 2.83 11.44
C PRO A 215 -0.35 2.55 12.08
N TYR A 216 -0.38 2.33 13.39
CA TYR A 216 -1.58 1.90 14.09
C TYR A 216 -1.61 2.41 15.55
N HIS A 217 -2.82 2.46 16.11
CA HIS A 217 -3.06 2.79 17.51
C HIS A 217 -3.66 1.58 18.23
N ASN A 218 -2.85 0.92 19.06
CA ASN A 218 -3.25 -0.30 19.77
C ASN A 218 -4.53 -0.14 20.59
N PRO A 219 -4.71 0.93 21.40
CA PRO A 219 -5.88 1.02 22.28
C PRO A 219 -7.22 1.09 21.55
N SER A 220 -7.28 1.72 20.37
CA SER A 220 -8.52 1.87 19.60
C SER A 220 -8.58 0.98 18.35
N ASN A 221 -7.63 0.07 18.19
CA ASN A 221 -7.53 -0.84 17.06
C ASN A 221 -7.73 -0.17 15.69
N THR A 222 -7.06 0.96 15.48
CA THR A 222 -7.28 1.81 14.29
C THR A 222 -5.97 2.10 13.57
N GLY A 223 -5.93 1.83 12.27
CA GLY A 223 -4.82 2.19 11.41
C GLY A 223 -4.76 3.70 11.17
N CYS A 224 -3.55 4.23 11.05
CA CYS A 224 -3.30 5.62 10.68
C CYS A 224 -2.77 5.66 9.25
N ALA A 225 -3.54 6.28 8.35
CA ALA A 225 -3.10 6.46 6.97
C ALA A 225 -2.01 7.52 6.87
N LEU A 226 -1.12 7.35 5.90
CA LEU A 226 -0.17 8.38 5.51
C LEU A 226 -0.90 9.58 4.88
N PRO A 227 -0.37 10.80 5.02
CA PRO A 227 -0.93 11.97 4.37
C PRO A 227 -1.08 11.78 2.86
N TYR A 228 -2.12 12.38 2.30
CA TYR A 228 -2.27 12.50 0.86
C TYR A 228 -1.03 13.18 0.26
N GLY A 229 -0.51 12.63 -0.84
CA GLY A 229 0.71 13.12 -1.50
C GLY A 229 2.03 12.69 -0.86
N PHE A 230 2.03 11.94 0.24
CA PHE A 230 3.25 11.33 0.78
C PHE A 230 3.83 10.34 -0.25
N LYS A 231 5.07 10.58 -0.69
CA LYS A 231 5.72 9.78 -1.74
C LYS A 231 6.58 8.66 -1.19
N TYR A 232 7.67 9.02 -0.54
CA TYR A 232 8.63 8.11 0.05
C TYR A 232 9.36 8.77 1.20
N ILE A 233 10.05 7.96 2.00
CA ILE A 233 10.99 8.41 3.01
C ILE A 233 12.24 7.55 2.99
N ASP A 234 13.38 8.17 3.26
CA ASP A 234 14.63 7.46 3.54
C ASP A 234 14.73 7.23 5.06
N ILE A 235 14.84 5.97 5.44
CA ILE A 235 14.94 5.54 6.84
C ILE A 235 16.34 5.03 7.08
N GLU A 236 17.02 5.61 8.06
CA GLU A 236 18.27 5.06 8.57
C GLU A 236 17.95 3.82 9.40
N VAL A 237 18.54 2.69 9.01
CA VAL A 237 18.33 1.39 9.64
C VAL A 237 19.71 0.81 9.96
N PRO A 238 20.30 1.17 11.12
CA PRO A 238 21.62 0.73 11.50
C PRO A 238 21.76 -0.80 11.47
N GLY A 239 22.77 -1.30 10.76
CA GLY A 239 23.02 -2.75 10.67
C GLY A 239 22.11 -3.50 9.70
N ILE A 240 21.45 -2.81 8.76
CA ILE A 240 20.57 -3.43 7.75
C ILE A 240 21.27 -4.55 6.95
N TRP A 241 22.59 -4.45 6.77
CA TRP A 241 23.41 -5.48 6.13
C TRP A 241 23.39 -6.84 6.84
N SER A 242 22.93 -6.91 8.09
CA SER A 242 22.69 -8.19 8.77
C SER A 242 21.55 -9.03 8.19
N CYS A 243 20.73 -8.44 7.30
CA CYS A 243 19.65 -9.11 6.58
C CYS A 243 19.70 -8.89 5.06
N LEU A 244 20.81 -8.35 4.54
CA LEU A 244 21.02 -8.10 3.12
C LEU A 244 22.32 -8.75 2.63
N SER A 245 22.37 -9.09 1.35
CA SER A 245 23.63 -9.42 0.67
C SER A 245 23.66 -8.88 -0.75
N GLU A 246 24.83 -8.48 -1.23
CA GLU A 246 25.00 -8.08 -2.62
C GLU A 246 24.96 -9.30 -3.54
N ILE A 247 24.29 -9.16 -4.67
CA ILE A 247 24.34 -10.14 -5.76
C ILE A 247 25.22 -9.56 -6.85
N GLN A 248 26.33 -10.26 -7.12
CA GLN A 248 27.24 -9.96 -8.23
C GLN A 248 26.76 -10.62 -9.52
#